data_AF-A0A091FPZ6-F1
#
_entry.id   AF-A0A091FPZ6-F1
#
_cell.length_a   1.000
_cell.length_b   1.000
_cell.length_c   1.000
_cell.angle_alpha   90.00
_cell.angle_beta   90.00
_cell.angle_gamma   90.00
#
_symmetry.space_group_name_H-M   'P 1'
#
loop_
_entity.id
_entity.type
_entity.pdbx_description
1 polymer ?
#
loop_
_entity_poly.entity_id
_entity_poly.type
_entity_poly.pdbx_seq_one_letter_code
_entity_poly.pdbx_strand_id
1 'polypeptide(L)'
;PRSPFVLDEFKRKFCNEDTLGVALPHFWQHWDPQGWSLWFCQYRFPQELAQTFMSCNLISGMFQRLDKLRKNAFASVILFGTDHDSSISGVWIFRGQELAFTLCPDWQVDYESYTWRKLDSESEESRLLVREYFSWEGEFKHVGKPFNQGKIFK
;
A
#
# COMPACT_ATOMS: atom_id res chain seq x y z
N PRO A 1 13.92 -11.95 -13.74
CA PRO A 1 13.21 -13.24 -13.96
C PRO A 1 11.71 -13.03 -14.25
N ARG A 2 11.09 -13.86 -15.10
CA ARG A 2 9.64 -13.81 -15.30
C ARG A 2 8.98 -14.35 -14.04
N SER A 3 8.20 -13.50 -13.37
CA SER A 3 7.43 -13.90 -12.19
C SER A 3 6.10 -14.51 -12.66
N PRO A 4 5.60 -15.57 -12.01
CA PRO A 4 4.25 -16.06 -12.25
C PRO A 4 3.17 -15.04 -11.83
N PHE A 5 3.50 -14.11 -10.93
CA PHE A 5 2.62 -13.01 -10.59
C PHE A 5 2.66 -11.90 -11.66
N VAL A 6 1.53 -11.69 -12.34
CA VAL A 6 1.34 -10.62 -13.32
C VAL A 6 0.55 -9.47 -12.67
N LEU A 7 1.27 -8.40 -12.32
CA LEU A 7 0.66 -7.26 -11.61
C LEU A 7 -0.45 -6.58 -12.40
N ASP A 8 -0.31 -6.44 -13.73
CA ASP A 8 -1.33 -5.81 -14.57
C ASP A 8 -2.65 -6.60 -14.59
N GLU A 9 -2.57 -7.93 -14.57
CA GLU A 9 -3.75 -8.80 -14.46
C GLU A 9 -4.41 -8.64 -13.09
N PHE A 10 -3.59 -8.65 -12.03
CA PHE A 10 -4.08 -8.41 -10.68
C PHE A 10 -4.78 -7.05 -10.55
N LYS A 11 -4.18 -5.96 -11.06
CA LYS A 11 -4.79 -4.63 -11.07
C LYS A 11 -6.13 -4.60 -11.78
N ARG A 12 -6.25 -5.33 -12.90
CA ARG A 12 -7.49 -5.43 -13.66
C ARG A 12 -8.58 -6.15 -12.87
N LYS A 13 -8.26 -7.28 -12.24
CA LYS A 13 -9.20 -8.01 -11.38
C LYS A 13 -9.61 -7.19 -10.16
N PHE A 14 -8.63 -6.54 -9.51
CA PHE A 14 -8.87 -5.66 -8.36
C PHE A 14 -9.83 -4.50 -8.69
N CYS A 15 -9.77 -3.92 -9.89
CA CYS A 15 -10.64 -2.81 -10.27
C CYS A 15 -12.02 -3.22 -10.78
N ASN A 16 -12.15 -4.43 -11.35
CA ASN A 16 -13.35 -4.85 -12.07
C ASN A 16 -14.18 -5.89 -11.31
N GLU A 17 -13.60 -6.57 -10.33
CA GLU A 17 -14.20 -7.72 -9.65
C GLU A 17 -14.17 -7.53 -8.13
N ASP A 18 -14.83 -8.43 -7.41
CA ASP A 18 -14.85 -8.40 -5.96
C ASP A 18 -13.44 -8.64 -5.37
N THR A 19 -12.99 -7.69 -4.55
CA THR A 19 -11.62 -7.72 -4.01
C THR A 19 -11.44 -8.89 -3.04
N LEU A 20 -12.42 -9.13 -2.17
CA LEU A 20 -12.35 -10.19 -1.16
C LEU A 20 -12.54 -11.58 -1.76
N GLY A 21 -13.51 -11.73 -2.67
CA GLY A 21 -13.90 -13.02 -3.25
C GLY A 21 -13.08 -13.44 -4.46
N VAL A 22 -12.47 -12.51 -5.21
CA VAL A 22 -11.73 -12.85 -6.44
C VAL A 22 -10.32 -12.28 -6.47
N ALA A 23 -10.13 -10.97 -6.28
CA ALA A 23 -8.82 -10.36 -6.48
C ALA A 23 -7.77 -10.87 -5.47
N LEU A 24 -8.11 -10.94 -4.18
CA LEU A 24 -7.22 -11.43 -3.13
C LEU A 24 -6.92 -12.93 -3.24
N PRO A 25 -7.91 -13.84 -3.45
CA PRO A 25 -7.61 -15.24 -3.73
C PRO A 25 -6.69 -15.41 -4.93
N HIS A 26 -6.94 -14.66 -6.02
CA HIS A 26 -6.09 -14.68 -7.20
C HIS A 26 -4.67 -14.20 -6.91
N PHE A 27 -4.53 -13.12 -6.12
CA PHE A 27 -3.24 -12.59 -5.66
C PHE A 27 -2.42 -13.65 -4.94
N TRP A 28 -3.00 -14.31 -3.93
CA TRP A 28 -2.30 -15.31 -3.14
C TRP A 28 -2.00 -16.60 -3.92
N GLN A 29 -2.86 -17.01 -4.86
CA GLN A 29 -2.62 -18.17 -5.71
C GLN A 29 -1.43 -17.99 -6.66
N HIS A 30 -1.22 -16.77 -7.16
CA HIS A 30 -0.14 -16.45 -8.10
C HIS A 30 1.03 -15.72 -7.44
N TRP A 31 0.97 -15.50 -6.12
CA TRP A 31 1.98 -14.75 -5.38
C TRP A 31 3.34 -15.39 -5.53
N ASP A 32 4.32 -14.59 -5.91
CA ASP A 32 5.71 -15.01 -6.06
C ASP A 32 6.56 -14.27 -5.05
N PRO A 33 6.83 -14.87 -3.87
CA PRO A 33 7.62 -14.24 -2.82
C PRO A 33 9.10 -14.07 -3.20
N GLN A 34 9.58 -14.70 -4.27
CA GLN A 34 10.94 -14.46 -4.78
C GLN A 34 10.99 -13.25 -5.71
N GLY A 35 9.95 -13.06 -6.52
CA GLY A 35 9.82 -11.95 -7.44
C GLY A 35 9.27 -10.67 -6.82
N TRP A 36 8.45 -10.77 -5.78
CA TRP A 36 7.73 -9.63 -5.22
C TRP A 36 7.87 -9.59 -3.70
N SER A 37 7.76 -8.39 -3.15
CA SER A 37 7.78 -8.17 -1.71
C SER A 37 6.63 -7.28 -1.28
N LEU A 38 6.12 -7.56 -0.09
CA LEU A 38 5.11 -6.77 0.59
C LEU A 38 5.78 -5.84 1.59
N TRP A 39 5.30 -4.60 1.65
CA TRP A 39 5.82 -3.58 2.53
C TRP A 39 4.68 -2.83 3.19
N PHE A 40 4.72 -2.74 4.51
CA PHE A 40 3.85 -1.88 5.28
C PHE A 40 4.50 -0.51 5.43
N CYS A 41 3.74 0.55 5.17
CA CYS A 41 4.17 1.91 5.42
C CYS A 41 3.30 2.59 6.48
N GLN A 42 3.91 3.43 7.32
CA GLN A 42 3.19 4.30 8.25
C GLN A 42 3.85 5.66 8.33
N TYR A 43 3.06 6.73 8.27
CA TYR A 43 3.57 8.10 8.32
C TYR A 43 4.16 8.40 9.71
N ARG A 44 5.36 8.96 9.73
CA ARG A 44 6.14 9.22 10.95
C ARG A 44 5.69 10.46 11.71
N PHE A 45 5.06 11.42 11.02
CA PHE A 45 4.76 12.74 11.56
C PHE A 45 3.26 13.04 11.57
N PRO A 46 2.39 12.22 12.19
CA PRO A 46 0.95 12.44 12.18
C PRO A 46 0.54 13.81 12.73
N GLN A 47 1.36 14.44 13.59
CA GLN A 47 1.18 15.81 14.08
C GLN A 47 1.20 16.89 12.97
N GLU A 48 1.81 16.62 11.82
CA GLU A 48 1.79 17.53 10.66
C GLU A 48 0.50 17.40 9.85
N LEU A 49 -0.27 16.34 10.08
CA LEU A 49 -1.50 16.05 9.37
C LEU A 49 -2.68 16.81 10.00
N ALA A 50 -2.77 18.10 9.71
CA ALA A 50 -3.79 18.98 10.26
C ALA A 50 -5.19 18.73 9.69
N GLN A 51 -5.34 18.66 8.36
CA GLN A 51 -6.65 18.49 7.72
C GLN A 51 -6.65 17.24 6.85
N THR A 52 -7.71 16.45 6.95
CA THR A 52 -7.85 15.17 6.24
C THR A 52 -7.74 15.34 4.72
N PHE A 53 -8.28 16.43 4.16
CA PHE A 53 -8.13 16.73 2.73
C PHE A 53 -6.67 17.04 2.34
N MET A 54 -5.89 17.70 3.21
CA MET A 54 -4.48 17.99 2.95
C MET A 54 -3.66 16.70 2.99
N SER A 55 -3.93 15.82 3.96
CA SER A 55 -3.34 14.48 4.05
C SER A 55 -3.65 13.65 2.80
N CYS A 56 -4.90 13.71 2.33
CA CYS A 56 -5.34 13.07 1.09
C CYS A 56 -4.60 13.62 -0.15
N ASN A 57 -4.36 14.94 -0.20
CA ASN A 57 -3.58 15.57 -1.27
C ASN A 57 -2.09 15.18 -1.20
N LEU A 58 -1.52 15.04 -0.01
CA LEU A 58 -0.15 14.58 0.20
C LEU A 58 0.07 13.18 -0.39
N ILE A 59 -0.84 12.24 -0.10
CA ILE A 59 -0.78 10.88 -0.68
C ILE A 59 -0.85 10.93 -2.21
N SER A 60 -1.76 11.74 -2.76
CA SER A 60 -1.88 11.91 -4.21
C SER A 60 -0.63 12.52 -4.85
N GLY A 61 -0.03 13.53 -4.21
CA GLY A 61 1.21 14.14 -4.69
C GLY A 61 2.36 13.14 -4.74
N MET A 62 2.48 12.29 -3.72
CA MET A 62 3.46 11.20 -3.71
C MET A 62 3.20 10.23 -4.88
N PHE A 63 1.95 9.82 -5.11
CA PHE A 63 1.63 8.90 -6.22
C PHE A 63 1.99 9.48 -7.59
N GLN A 64 1.80 10.78 -7.80
CA GLN A 64 2.19 11.45 -9.05
C GLN A 64 3.70 11.45 -9.27
N ARG A 65 4.49 11.67 -8.20
CA ARG A 65 5.96 11.59 -8.27
C ARG A 65 6.45 10.17 -8.57
N LEU A 66 5.69 9.17 -8.11
CA LEU A 66 5.96 7.76 -8.33
C LEU A 66 5.34 7.21 -9.62
N ASP A 67 4.79 8.02 -10.52
CA ASP A 67 4.08 7.52 -11.72
C ASP A 67 4.92 6.54 -12.57
N LYS A 68 6.24 6.75 -12.66
CA LYS A 68 7.14 5.82 -13.35
C LYS A 68 7.24 4.45 -12.67
N LEU A 69 7.10 4.40 -11.35
CA LEU A 69 7.17 3.19 -10.53
C LEU A 69 5.88 2.36 -10.61
N ARG A 70 4.74 2.96 -11.00
CA ARG A 70 3.44 2.27 -11.05
C ARG A 70 3.44 0.99 -11.88
N LYS A 71 4.28 0.88 -12.93
CA LYS A 71 4.37 -0.34 -13.75
C LYS A 71 4.84 -1.56 -12.97
N ASN A 72 5.66 -1.34 -11.93
CA ASN A 72 6.30 -2.40 -11.15
C ASN A 72 5.92 -2.35 -9.66
N ALA A 73 4.86 -1.61 -9.34
CA ALA A 73 4.40 -1.43 -7.97
C ALA A 73 2.90 -1.21 -7.91
N PHE A 74 2.32 -1.60 -6.78
CA PHE A 74 0.92 -1.35 -6.45
C PHE A 74 0.82 -1.09 -4.97
N ALA A 75 -0.09 -0.22 -4.56
CA ALA A 75 -0.29 0.02 -3.14
C ALA A 75 -1.71 0.40 -2.82
N SER A 76 -2.10 0.12 -1.58
CA SER A 76 -3.29 0.67 -0.96
C SER A 76 -2.87 1.47 0.26
N VAL A 77 -3.05 2.79 0.20
CA VAL A 77 -2.74 3.72 1.28
C VAL A 77 -4.03 4.30 1.81
N ILE A 78 -4.21 4.26 3.12
CA ILE A 78 -5.42 4.68 3.80
C ILE A 78 -5.06 5.82 4.76
N LEU A 79 -5.90 6.85 4.72
CA LEU A 79 -6.02 7.88 5.73
C LEU A 79 -7.03 7.42 6.79
N PHE A 80 -6.60 7.46 8.04
CA PHE A 80 -7.40 7.15 9.21
C PHE A 80 -7.61 8.39 10.07
N GLY A 81 -8.66 8.36 10.90
CA GLY A 81 -8.96 9.41 11.88
C GLY A 81 -9.75 10.58 11.30
N THR A 82 -9.69 11.72 11.98
CA THR A 82 -10.40 12.95 11.62
C THR A 82 -9.44 14.13 11.53
N ASP A 83 -9.94 15.32 11.22
CA ASP A 83 -9.11 16.53 11.24
C ASP A 83 -8.42 16.69 12.61
N HIS A 84 -7.17 17.16 12.57
CA HIS A 84 -6.24 17.31 13.69
C HIS A 84 -5.82 16.02 14.42
N ASP A 85 -6.43 14.87 14.10
CA ASP A 85 -6.06 13.57 14.64
C ASP A 85 -6.06 12.50 13.55
N SER A 86 -5.36 12.76 12.45
CA SER A 86 -5.27 11.82 11.33
C SER A 86 -3.98 11.00 11.33
N SER A 87 -4.00 9.85 10.66
CA SER A 87 -2.84 8.99 10.47
C SER A 87 -2.87 8.39 9.08
N ILE A 88 -1.70 8.18 8.47
CA ILE A 88 -1.59 7.56 7.16
C ILE A 88 -0.81 6.26 7.31
N SER A 89 -1.37 5.19 6.77
CA SER A 89 -0.66 3.92 6.65
C SER A 89 -1.13 3.19 5.41
N GLY A 90 -0.35 2.22 4.95
CA GLY A 90 -0.63 1.54 3.70
C GLY A 90 0.17 0.28 3.50
N VAL A 91 -0.27 -0.53 2.56
CA VAL A 91 0.42 -1.74 2.11
C VAL A 91 0.84 -1.56 0.67
N TRP A 92 2.11 -1.82 0.40
CA TRP A 92 2.76 -1.71 -0.89
C TRP A 92 3.26 -3.07 -1.36
N ILE A 93 3.15 -3.28 -2.66
CA ILE A 93 3.72 -4.40 -3.40
C ILE A 93 4.79 -3.81 -4.31
N PHE A 94 6.02 -4.28 -4.16
CA PHE A 94 7.13 -3.90 -5.03
C PHE A 94 7.71 -5.11 -5.76
N ARG A 95 8.13 -4.90 -7.01
CA ARG A 95 8.91 -5.89 -7.74
C ARG A 95 10.32 -5.94 -7.17
N GLY A 96 10.74 -7.12 -6.71
CA GLY A 96 12.03 -7.35 -6.08
C GLY A 96 11.93 -7.57 -4.57
N GLN A 97 13.07 -7.83 -3.95
CA GLN A 97 13.16 -8.10 -2.51
C GLN A 97 13.50 -6.85 -1.68
N GLU A 98 13.94 -5.80 -2.35
CA GLU A 98 14.36 -4.53 -1.75
C GLU A 98 13.27 -3.47 -1.92
N LEU A 99 13.36 -2.44 -1.10
CA LEU A 99 12.44 -1.31 -1.14
C LEU A 99 12.66 -0.55 -2.47
N ALA A 100 11.62 -0.36 -3.28
CA ALA A 100 11.78 0.26 -4.60
C ALA A 100 12.37 1.68 -4.54
N PHE A 101 12.11 2.43 -3.46
CA PHE A 101 12.60 3.81 -3.29
C PHE A 101 14.14 3.92 -3.23
N THR A 102 14.84 2.89 -2.76
CA THR A 102 16.32 2.93 -2.71
C THR A 102 16.95 2.74 -4.10
N LEU A 103 16.18 2.29 -5.09
CA LEU A 103 16.66 2.04 -6.45
C LEU A 103 16.79 3.32 -7.29
N CYS A 104 16.07 4.38 -6.94
CA CYS A 104 16.09 5.64 -7.67
C CYS A 104 16.01 6.84 -6.71
N PRO A 105 17.01 7.75 -6.73
CA PRO A 105 16.99 8.96 -5.91
C PRO A 105 15.74 9.83 -6.13
N ASP A 106 15.18 9.85 -7.35
CA ASP A 106 13.98 10.63 -7.68
C ASP A 106 12.74 10.18 -6.87
N TRP A 107 12.74 8.95 -6.35
CA TRP A 107 11.62 8.41 -5.55
C TRP A 107 11.85 8.59 -4.04
N GLN A 108 13.01 9.10 -3.63
CA GLN A 108 13.40 9.24 -2.22
C GLN A 108 12.84 10.50 -1.55
N VAL A 109 12.09 11.33 -2.27
CA VAL A 109 11.63 12.63 -1.77
C VAL A 109 10.68 12.49 -0.58
N ASP A 110 9.70 11.57 -0.65
CA ASP A 110 8.68 11.44 0.40
C ASP A 110 8.87 10.21 1.28
N TYR A 111 9.62 9.20 0.82
CA TYR A 111 9.67 7.91 1.51
C TYR A 111 10.26 8.02 2.92
N GLU A 112 11.12 9.01 3.20
CA GLU A 112 11.73 9.22 4.52
C GLU A 112 10.71 9.61 5.59
N SER A 113 9.62 10.28 5.18
CA SER A 113 8.50 10.64 6.06
C SER A 113 7.65 9.43 6.45
N TYR A 114 7.90 8.27 5.86
CA TYR A 114 7.23 7.00 6.18
C TYR A 114 8.21 6.01 6.83
N THR A 115 7.73 5.23 7.78
CA THR A 115 8.39 3.99 8.18
C THR A 115 8.04 2.92 7.17
N TRP A 116 8.98 2.03 6.87
CA TRP A 116 8.79 0.93 5.94
C TRP A 116 9.17 -0.36 6.65
N ARG A 117 8.24 -1.32 6.67
CA ARG A 117 8.46 -2.65 7.25
C ARG A 117 8.18 -3.68 6.17
N LYS A 118 9.17 -4.51 5.86
CA LYS A 118 8.94 -5.67 4.99
C LYS A 118 8.01 -6.64 5.70
N LEU A 119 6.94 -7.04 5.03
CA LEU A 119 5.97 -8.00 5.52
C LEU A 119 6.34 -9.40 5.01
N ASP A 120 6.05 -10.39 5.84
CA ASP A 120 6.21 -11.80 5.49
C ASP A 120 4.87 -12.34 4.96
N SER A 121 4.83 -12.72 3.68
CA SER A 121 3.63 -13.26 3.02
C SER A 121 3.09 -14.55 3.65
N GLU A 122 3.90 -15.26 4.43
CA GLU A 122 3.48 -16.47 5.13
C GLU A 122 2.80 -16.18 6.47
N SER A 123 3.03 -14.99 7.05
CA SER A 123 2.44 -14.58 8.32
C SER A 123 0.95 -14.25 8.19
N GLU A 124 0.15 -14.76 9.12
CA GLU A 124 -1.28 -14.44 9.23
C GLU A 124 -1.52 -12.93 9.42
N GLU A 125 -0.64 -12.24 10.17
CA GLU A 125 -0.72 -10.79 10.37
C GLU A 125 -0.60 -10.05 9.02
N SER A 126 0.36 -10.45 8.19
CA SER A 126 0.57 -9.82 6.89
C SER A 126 -0.57 -10.11 5.94
N ARG A 127 -1.13 -11.32 5.96
CA ARG A 127 -2.31 -11.68 5.16
C ARG A 127 -3.54 -10.89 5.60
N LEU A 128 -3.72 -10.71 6.90
CA LEU A 128 -4.80 -9.88 7.45
C LEU A 128 -4.62 -8.42 7.03
N LEU A 129 -3.42 -7.85 7.20
CA LEU A 129 -3.12 -6.48 6.78
C LEU A 129 -3.38 -6.30 5.28
N VAL A 130 -2.84 -7.17 4.42
CA VAL A 130 -3.12 -7.10 2.98
C VAL A 130 -4.62 -7.15 2.73
N ARG A 131 -5.36 -8.07 3.36
CA ARG A 131 -6.81 -8.15 3.21
C ARG A 131 -7.49 -6.85 3.59
N GLU A 132 -7.31 -6.36 4.82
CA GLU A 132 -7.96 -5.16 5.33
C GLU A 132 -7.62 -3.91 4.50
N TYR A 133 -6.36 -3.74 4.12
CA TYR A 133 -5.95 -2.59 3.31
C TYR A 133 -6.43 -2.68 1.87
N PHE A 134 -6.59 -3.87 1.31
CA PHE A 134 -6.99 -4.02 -0.09
C PHE A 134 -8.51 -3.94 -0.23
N SER A 135 -9.26 -4.49 0.72
CA SER A 135 -10.73 -4.35 0.74
C SER A 135 -11.20 -3.01 1.32
N TRP A 136 -10.34 -2.27 2.01
CA TRP A 136 -10.71 -1.12 2.86
C TRP A 136 -11.72 -1.48 3.96
N GLU A 137 -11.81 -2.78 4.27
CA GLU A 137 -12.73 -3.33 5.25
C GLU A 137 -11.94 -4.10 6.31
N GLY A 138 -11.98 -3.60 7.54
CA GLY A 138 -11.24 -4.16 8.65
C GLY A 138 -11.48 -3.37 9.93
N GLU A 139 -11.09 -3.95 11.06
CA GLU A 139 -11.11 -3.22 12.34
C GLU A 139 -9.88 -2.32 12.50
N PHE A 140 -8.86 -2.51 11.64
CA PHE A 140 -7.61 -1.74 11.62
C PHE A 140 -7.02 -1.55 13.02
N LYS A 141 -7.03 -2.63 13.83
CA LYS A 141 -6.66 -2.62 15.25
C LYS A 141 -5.26 -2.05 15.50
N HIS A 142 -4.35 -2.23 14.54
CA HIS A 142 -2.98 -1.71 14.57
C HIS A 142 -2.90 -0.18 14.46
N VAL A 143 -3.91 0.49 13.87
CA VAL A 143 -3.98 1.96 13.81
C VAL A 143 -4.83 2.52 14.95
N GLY A 144 -5.89 1.81 15.34
CA GLY A 144 -6.80 2.26 16.41
C GLY A 144 -7.60 3.51 16.07
N LYS A 145 -7.64 3.92 14.79
CA LYS A 145 -8.39 5.07 14.28
C LYS A 145 -9.38 4.62 13.21
N PRO A 146 -10.54 5.28 13.09
CA PRO A 146 -11.54 4.92 12.08
C PRO A 146 -10.98 5.12 10.67
N PHE A 147 -11.39 4.26 9.73
CA PHE A 147 -11.17 4.48 8.31
C PHE A 147 -11.79 5.82 7.88
N ASN A 148 -11.04 6.63 7.15
CA ASN A 148 -11.56 7.89 6.58
C ASN A 148 -11.59 7.81 5.05
N GLN A 149 -10.42 7.65 4.42
CA GLN A 149 -10.28 7.64 2.96
C GLN A 149 -9.19 6.68 2.51
N GLY A 150 -9.46 5.90 1.47
CA GLY A 150 -8.47 5.03 0.82
C GLY A 150 -8.02 5.58 -0.54
N LYS A 151 -6.74 5.37 -0.88
CA LYS A 151 -6.18 5.62 -2.20
C LYS A 151 -5.40 4.42 -2.70
N ILE A 152 -5.66 4.05 -3.94
CA ILE A 152 -4.92 2.99 -4.64
C ILE A 152 -3.87 3.62 -5.54
N PHE A 153 -2.64 3.13 -5.42
CA PHE A 153 -1.56 3.38 -6.35
C PHE A 153 -1.54 2.25 -7.39
N LYS A 154 -1.83 2.58 -8.65
CA LYS A 154 -1.89 1.64 -9.77
C LYS A 154 -1.39 2.25 -11.08
#